data_AF-A0A9P7K1L1-F1
#
_entry.id   AF-A0A9P7K1L1-F1
#
_cell.length_a   1.000
_cell.length_b   1.000
_cell.length_c   1.000
_cell.angle_alpha   90.00
_cell.angle_beta   90.00
_cell.angle_gamma   90.00
#
_symmetry.space_group_name_H-M   'P 1'
#
loop_
_entity.id
_entity.type
_entity.pdbx_description
1 polymer ?
#
loop_
_entity_poly.entity_id
_entity_poly.type
_entity_poly.pdbx_seq_one_letter_code
_entity_poly.pdbx_strand_id
1 'polypeptide(L)'
;ILERSKPSYQNKKQFLDKIDSLPGGVSWSCVDINVEGDATDLEKDPSGGTMQHEAVELWYRDPVECVEELMANPAFKSVMKYAPEQIFLDAKGEVQVIDEMWTAKWWWEIQVSF
;
A
#
# COMPACT_ATOMS: atom_id res chain seq x y z
N ILE A 1 -30.76 -13.68 30.80
CA ILE A 1 -29.80 -12.71 31.39
C ILE A 1 -28.91 -12.25 30.25
N LEU A 2 -29.00 -10.98 29.85
CA LEU A 2 -28.13 -10.42 28.81
C LEU A 2 -26.71 -10.36 29.40
N GLU A 3 -25.79 -11.16 28.86
CA GLU A 3 -24.37 -11.00 29.16
C GLU A 3 -23.96 -9.59 28.74
N ARG A 4 -23.77 -8.72 29.74
CA ARG A 4 -23.27 -7.38 29.50
C ARG A 4 -21.80 -7.50 29.14
N SER A 5 -21.41 -7.00 27.98
CA SER A 5 -20.02 -6.95 27.53
C SER A 5 -19.16 -6.33 28.65
N LYS A 6 -18.06 -6.99 29.01
CA LYS A 6 -17.09 -6.52 30.02
C LYS A 6 -15.82 -6.01 29.31
N PRO A 7 -15.86 -4.82 28.68
CA PRO A 7 -14.69 -4.29 27.99
C PRO A 7 -13.57 -3.99 28.98
N SER A 8 -12.33 -3.99 28.48
CA SER A 8 -11.15 -3.70 29.28
C SER A 8 -10.92 -2.19 29.52
N TYR A 9 -11.91 -1.35 29.22
CA TYR A 9 -11.89 0.11 29.33
C TYR A 9 -13.25 0.61 29.88
N GLN A 10 -13.23 1.73 30.59
CA GLN A 10 -14.40 2.27 31.29
C GLN A 10 -15.02 3.49 30.61
N ASN A 11 -14.30 4.14 29.69
CA ASN A 11 -14.76 5.33 28.99
C ASN A 11 -14.08 5.47 27.61
N LYS A 12 -14.58 6.41 26.80
CA LYS A 12 -14.08 6.70 25.45
C LYS A 12 -12.57 6.98 25.44
N LYS A 13 -12.07 7.74 26.42
CA LYS A 13 -10.65 8.09 26.50
C LYS A 13 -9.79 6.84 26.68
N GLN A 14 -10.09 6.01 27.67
CA GLN A 14 -9.36 4.75 27.90
C GLN A 14 -9.43 3.78 26.72
N PHE A 15 -10.52 3.81 25.95
CA PHE A 15 -10.62 3.04 24.72
C PHE A 15 -9.67 3.54 23.64
N LEU A 16 -9.65 4.86 23.40
CA LEU A 16 -8.75 5.48 22.41
C LEU A 16 -7.29 5.35 22.82
N ASP A 17 -6.95 5.62 24.09
CA ASP A 17 -5.60 5.43 24.62
C ASP A 17 -5.10 3.98 24.40
N LYS A 18 -6.00 3.00 24.48
CA LYS A 18 -5.66 1.60 24.18
C LYS A 18 -5.42 1.33 22.70
N ILE A 19 -6.23 1.93 21.82
CA ILE A 19 -6.00 1.85 20.37
C ILE A 19 -4.65 2.47 20.04
N ASP A 20 -4.36 3.65 20.58
CA ASP A 20 -3.11 4.39 20.34
C ASP A 20 -1.89 3.68 20.93
N SER A 21 -2.08 2.83 21.96
CA SER A 21 -1.02 2.01 22.54
C SER A 21 -0.68 0.73 21.76
N LEU A 22 -1.49 0.37 20.75
CA LEU A 22 -1.19 -0.77 19.90
C LEU A 22 0.12 -0.50 19.14
N PRO A 23 0.95 -1.53 18.87
CA PRO A 23 2.13 -1.37 18.05
C PRO A 23 1.74 -0.71 16.71
N GLY A 24 2.29 0.47 16.47
CA GLY A 24 2.19 1.14 15.18
C GLY A 24 3.12 0.49 14.17
N GLY A 25 2.75 0.54 12.89
CA GLY A 25 3.67 0.25 11.80
C GLY A 25 4.51 1.47 11.43
N VAL A 26 4.96 1.52 10.19
CA VAL A 26 5.66 2.68 9.60
C VAL A 26 4.91 3.99 9.87
N SER A 27 5.66 5.02 10.24
CA SER A 27 5.13 6.34 10.59
C SER A 27 4.52 7.03 9.37
N TRP A 28 3.47 7.83 9.60
CA TRP A 28 2.91 8.70 8.58
C TRP A 28 3.77 9.95 8.41
N SER A 29 3.97 10.34 7.16
CA SER A 29 4.55 11.62 6.73
C SER A 29 3.45 12.47 6.11
N CYS A 30 3.55 13.79 6.30
CA CYS A 30 2.65 14.77 5.70
C CYS A 30 3.50 15.82 4.98
N VAL A 31 3.20 16.06 3.72
CA VAL A 31 3.87 17.08 2.90
C VAL A 31 2.84 17.89 2.12
N ASP A 32 3.07 19.19 1.99
CA ASP A 32 2.27 20.03 1.11
C ASP A 32 2.76 19.87 -0.33
N ILE A 33 1.84 19.57 -1.25
CA ILE A 33 2.12 19.50 -2.68
C ILE A 33 1.19 20.44 -3.45
N ASN A 34 1.68 21.00 -4.54
CA ASN A 34 0.84 21.70 -5.52
C ASN A 34 0.52 20.74 -6.66
N VAL A 35 -0.76 20.45 -6.86
CA VAL A 35 -1.25 19.56 -7.90
C VAL A 35 -1.82 20.39 -9.04
N GLU A 36 -1.44 20.06 -10.27
CA GLU A 36 -2.08 20.60 -11.47
C GLU A 36 -3.40 19.88 -11.71
N GLY A 37 -4.49 20.64 -11.82
CA GLY A 37 -5.81 20.14 -12.15
C GLY A 37 -6.03 20.04 -13.65
N ASP A 38 -7.25 19.66 -14.04
CA ASP A 38 -7.68 19.53 -15.44
C ASP A 38 -8.48 20.73 -15.95
N ALA A 39 -8.81 21.69 -15.08
CA ALA A 39 -9.51 22.91 -15.43
C ALA A 39 -8.53 24.03 -15.80
N THR A 40 -8.89 24.83 -16.81
CA THR A 40 -8.10 26.01 -17.21
C THR A 40 -8.33 27.18 -16.25
N ASP A 41 -7.26 27.91 -15.94
CA ASP A 41 -7.31 29.12 -15.13
C ASP A 41 -7.59 30.34 -16.03
N LEU A 42 -8.85 30.48 -16.46
CA LEU A 42 -9.28 31.58 -17.32
C LEU A 42 -9.19 32.95 -16.63
N GLU A 43 -9.13 32.99 -15.29
CA GLU A 43 -8.94 34.22 -14.54
C GLU A 43 -7.50 34.74 -14.64
N LYS A 44 -6.51 33.84 -14.57
CA LYS A 44 -5.09 34.19 -14.75
C LYS A 44 -4.66 34.25 -16.21
N ASP A 45 -5.21 33.38 -17.06
CA ASP A 45 -4.88 33.28 -18.48
C ASP A 45 -6.16 33.09 -19.33
N PRO A 46 -6.69 34.19 -19.88
CA PRO A 46 -7.86 34.14 -20.77
C PRO A 46 -7.65 33.33 -22.06
N SER A 47 -6.41 33.01 -22.44
CA SER A 47 -6.13 32.17 -23.62
C SER A 47 -6.37 30.68 -23.37
N GLY A 48 -6.52 30.26 -22.10
CA GLY A 48 -6.74 28.88 -21.71
C GLY A 48 -5.51 27.99 -21.77
N GLY A 49 -4.30 28.57 -21.83
CA GLY A 49 -3.04 27.82 -21.86
C GLY A 49 -2.53 27.42 -20.47
N THR A 50 -3.06 28.02 -19.40
CA THR A 50 -2.66 27.77 -18.02
C THR A 50 -3.70 26.93 -17.29
N MET A 51 -3.27 25.87 -16.60
CA MET A 51 -4.14 25.02 -15.78
C MET A 51 -4.24 25.57 -14.34
N GLN A 52 -5.35 25.24 -13.68
CA GLN A 52 -5.53 25.52 -12.27
C GLN A 52 -4.62 24.61 -11.44
N HIS A 53 -4.18 25.13 -10.29
CA HIS A 53 -3.42 24.37 -9.31
C HIS A 53 -4.10 24.43 -7.96
N GLU A 54 -3.99 23.34 -7.20
CA GLU A 54 -4.46 23.24 -5.83
C GLU A 54 -3.33 22.81 -4.90
N ALA A 55 -3.17 23.51 -3.78
CA ALA A 55 -2.29 23.08 -2.71
C ALA A 55 -3.03 22.06 -1.83
N VAL A 56 -2.50 20.85 -1.72
CA VAL A 56 -3.09 19.76 -0.93
C VAL A 56 -2.07 19.14 0.01
N GLU A 57 -2.55 18.62 1.14
CA GLU A 57 -1.76 17.82 2.07
C GLU A 57 -1.69 16.36 1.59
N LEU A 58 -0.51 15.88 1.25
CA LEU A 58 -0.25 14.46 0.96
C LEU A 58 0.20 13.74 2.22
N TRP A 59 -0.66 12.84 2.71
CA TRP A 59 -0.34 11.89 3.77
C TRP A 59 0.14 10.58 3.16
N TYR A 60 1.37 10.17 3.46
CA TYR A 60 1.97 8.95 2.92
C TYR A 60 2.84 8.23 3.95
N ARG A 61 3.22 6.99 3.64
CA ARG A 61 4.26 6.24 4.35
C ARG A 61 5.36 5.91 3.37
N ASP A 62 6.60 5.77 3.84
CA ASP A 62 7.67 5.29 2.97
C ASP A 62 7.34 3.86 2.49
N PRO A 63 7.16 3.64 1.17
CA PRO A 63 6.81 2.33 0.65
C PRO A 63 7.90 1.29 0.91
N VAL A 64 9.17 1.68 0.97
CA VAL A 64 10.29 0.78 1.27
C VAL A 64 10.21 0.30 2.71
N GLU A 65 10.02 1.22 3.66
CA GLU A 65 9.85 0.86 5.07
C GLU A 65 8.60 -0.03 5.26
N CYS A 66 7.51 0.25 4.53
CA CYS A 66 6.29 -0.55 4.62
C CYS A 66 6.52 -1.99 4.15
N VAL A 67 7.26 -2.17 3.06
CA VAL A 67 7.63 -3.49 2.56
C VAL A 67 8.57 -4.19 3.55
N GLU A 68 9.54 -3.49 4.13
CA GLU A 68 10.43 -4.05 5.14
C GLU A 68 9.66 -4.56 6.37
N GLU A 69 8.73 -3.76 6.89
CA GLU A 69 7.85 -4.15 8.01
C GLU A 69 7.04 -5.42 7.68
N LEU A 70 6.44 -5.47 6.49
CA LEU A 70 5.68 -6.63 6.03
C LEU A 70 6.57 -7.87 5.89
N MET A 71 7.75 -7.72 5.31
CA MET A 71 8.70 -8.83 5.14
C MET A 71 9.25 -9.34 6.47
N ALA A 72 9.43 -8.46 7.46
CA ALA A 72 9.90 -8.81 8.79
C ALA A 72 8.83 -9.54 9.63
N ASN A 73 7.54 -9.43 9.27
CA ASN A 73 6.46 -10.02 10.03
C ASN A 73 6.43 -11.56 9.88
N PRO A 74 6.67 -12.32 10.98
CA PRO A 74 6.72 -13.78 10.93
C PRO A 74 5.41 -14.44 10.49
N ALA A 75 4.27 -13.74 10.58
CA ALA A 75 2.99 -14.24 10.11
C ALA A 75 2.99 -14.59 8.62
N PHE A 76 3.83 -13.93 7.82
CA PHE A 76 3.92 -14.16 6.37
C PHE A 76 5.03 -15.15 5.98
N LYS A 77 5.81 -15.66 6.94
CA LYS A 77 6.99 -16.50 6.67
C LYS A 77 6.70 -17.70 5.77
N SER A 78 5.54 -18.33 5.92
CA SER A 78 5.17 -19.53 5.15
C SER A 78 4.62 -19.23 3.76
N VAL A 79 4.24 -17.98 3.47
CA VAL A 79 3.61 -17.57 2.21
C VAL A 79 4.48 -16.63 1.38
N MET A 80 5.58 -16.12 1.94
CA MET A 80 6.54 -15.28 1.23
C MET A 80 7.26 -16.06 0.12
N LYS A 81 7.40 -15.40 -1.04
CA LYS A 81 8.06 -15.93 -2.23
C LYS A 81 9.25 -15.06 -2.58
N TYR A 82 10.43 -15.68 -2.67
CA TYR A 82 11.71 -14.97 -2.88
C TYR A 82 12.35 -15.26 -4.24
N ALA A 83 11.73 -16.14 -5.03
CA ALA A 83 12.18 -16.52 -6.34
C ALA A 83 10.95 -16.68 -7.24
N PRO A 84 11.10 -16.45 -8.55
CA PRO A 84 10.01 -16.67 -9.47
C PRO A 84 9.72 -18.18 -9.60
N GLU A 85 8.46 -18.53 -9.83
CA GLU A 85 7.97 -19.90 -10.04
C GLU A 85 7.24 -19.95 -11.38
N GLN A 86 7.24 -21.10 -12.05
CA GLN A 86 6.39 -21.34 -13.22
C GLN A 86 5.34 -22.37 -12.85
N ILE A 87 4.07 -22.02 -13.03
CA ILE A 87 2.93 -22.88 -12.75
C ILE A 87 2.21 -23.12 -14.07
N PHE A 88 1.92 -24.38 -14.38
CA PHE A 88 1.25 -24.79 -15.62
C PHE A 88 0.04 -25.66 -15.32
N LEU A 89 -1.04 -25.47 -16.09
CA LEU A 89 -2.27 -26.28 -15.95
C LEU A 89 -2.16 -27.66 -16.59
N ASP A 90 -1.20 -27.82 -17.49
CA ASP A 90 -0.98 -29.05 -18.25
C ASP A 90 0.44 -29.58 -18.06
N ALA A 91 0.60 -30.89 -18.30
CA ALA A 91 1.90 -31.57 -18.18
C ALA A 91 2.89 -31.20 -19.30
N LYS A 92 2.45 -30.51 -20.35
CA LYS A 92 3.30 -30.10 -21.48
C LYS A 92 3.92 -28.72 -21.26
N GLY A 93 3.44 -27.95 -20.28
CA GLY A 93 3.87 -26.58 -20.02
C GLY A 93 3.34 -25.56 -21.03
N GLU A 94 2.23 -25.84 -21.72
CA GLU A 94 1.72 -24.95 -22.79
C GLU A 94 0.84 -23.82 -22.23
N VAL A 95 0.11 -24.09 -21.14
CA VAL A 95 -0.78 -23.13 -20.49
C VAL A 95 -0.22 -22.72 -19.13
N GLN A 96 0.50 -21.59 -19.11
CA GLN A 96 1.04 -20.98 -17.90
C GLN A 96 -0.06 -20.28 -17.09
N VAL A 97 -0.03 -20.45 -15.78
CA VAL A 97 -0.84 -19.69 -14.82
C VAL A 97 -0.04 -18.48 -14.34
N ILE A 98 -0.64 -17.30 -14.47
CA ILE A 98 -0.14 -16.05 -13.91
C ILE A 98 -1.21 -15.53 -12.97
N ASP A 99 -0.93 -15.57 -11.68
CA ASP A 99 -1.84 -15.13 -10.61
C ASP A 99 -1.19 -14.04 -9.75
N GLU A 100 0.11 -14.22 -9.49
CA GLU A 100 0.88 -13.38 -8.58
C GLU A 100 2.21 -12.95 -9.21
N MET A 101 2.87 -11.93 -8.65
CA MET A 101 4.11 -11.38 -9.20
C MET A 101 5.19 -12.45 -9.44
N TRP A 102 5.38 -13.41 -8.53
CA TRP A 102 6.41 -14.46 -8.67
C TRP A 102 6.07 -15.51 -9.73
N THR A 103 4.80 -15.60 -10.17
CA THR A 103 4.39 -16.49 -11.28
C THR A 103 4.48 -15.81 -12.64
N ALA A 104 4.62 -14.48 -12.66
CA ALA A 104 4.69 -13.70 -13.88
C ALA A 104 6.03 -13.85 -14.58
N LYS A 105 5.99 -13.83 -15.91
CA LYS A 105 7.17 -13.95 -16.77
C LYS A 105 8.21 -12.84 -16.51
N TRP A 106 7.76 -11.64 -16.17
CA TRP A 106 8.65 -10.50 -15.92
C TRP A 106 9.67 -10.76 -14.80
N TRP A 107 9.28 -11.38 -13.69
CA TRP A 107 10.22 -11.66 -12.60
C TRP A 107 11.26 -12.71 -13.05
N TRP A 108 10.91 -13.66 -13.91
CA TRP A 108 11.92 -14.53 -14.52
C TRP A 108 12.92 -13.76 -15.38
N GLU A 109 12.45 -12.83 -16.22
CA GLU A 109 13.28 -12.06 -17.13
C GLU A 109 14.29 -11.18 -16.37
N ILE A 110 13.88 -10.56 -15.27
CA ILE A 110 14.77 -9.68 -14.48
C ILE A 110 15.82 -10.44 -13.65
N GLN A 111 15.61 -11.73 -13.36
CA GLN A 111 16.60 -12.55 -12.66
C GLN A 111 17.80 -12.93 -13.55
N VAL A 112 17.59 -13.00 -14.87
CA VAL A 112 18.63 -13.39 -15.84
C VAL A 112 19.50 -12.20 -16.28
N SER A 113 19.10 -10.97 -15.94
CA SER A 113 19.74 -9.73 -16.41
C SER A 113 20.85 -9.18 -15.50
N PHE A 114 21.51 -10.02 -14.69
CA PHE A 114 22.63 -9.64 -13.82
C PHE A 114 23.99 -10.03 -14.39
#